data_AF-A0AA85EQE2-F1
#
_entry.id   AF-A0AA85EQE2-F1
#
_cell.length_a   1.000
_cell.length_b   1.000
_cell.length_c   1.000
_cell.angle_alpha   90.00
_cell.angle_beta   90.00
_cell.angle_gamma   90.00
#
_symmetry.space_group_name_H-M   'P 1'
#
loop_
_entity.id
_entity.type
_entity.pdbx_description
1 polymer ?
#
loop_
_entity_poly.entity_id
_entity_poly.type
_entity_poly.pdbx_seq_one_letter_code
_entity_poly.pdbx_strand_id
1 'polypeptide(L)'
;MAWFHLPLYRSFNYVSRRLSTRAKLSPLADAFNYHSLETKDEHLNKTTGLFGHPVLTSPHSFQSLVESTIGECHVLCDEATSQTRVRKIVQILDDLSDTLCRVADLSDCIRMLHPDEAYRYSALKACQSIGQLVEELNTNSKLYNASVRANSSSQVDKLIPDTHMDNVDKRVLDLFVADFELSGVQLQDPCRHEQFVRAASFALNYGAKFIEGCHSTVAFPSKYTTKSYSNSIELVHPLSDHPDPSIRLSTYHAYYAPVEGQEKCLEQLLSARHEMAQAAGFENYAKRATLYSLAETPENVDEFLQHVCKKLRPISTKVARKHLLPIIKNSYGKTKMHNLQTNCNTNLIWPSDLPYVVGVKRQALCSHVIFPRKTYRY
;
A
#
# COMPACT_ATOMS: atom_id res chain seq x y z
N MET A 1 -3.33 3.87 -15.93
CA MET A 1 -3.49 2.75 -15.01
C MET A 1 -2.14 2.10 -14.97
N ALA A 2 -1.39 2.23 -13.87
CA ALA A 2 -0.10 1.56 -13.74
C ALA A 2 -0.39 0.07 -13.72
N TRP A 3 0.01 -0.63 -14.77
CA TRP A 3 -0.01 -2.08 -14.76
C TRP A 3 0.88 -2.59 -13.63
N PHE A 4 0.20 -3.03 -12.58
CA PHE A 4 0.66 -3.92 -11.54
C PHE A 4 2.13 -3.78 -11.12
N HIS A 5 2.42 -2.74 -10.34
CA HIS A 5 3.18 -3.02 -9.13
C HIS A 5 2.27 -3.81 -8.17
N LEU A 6 1.97 -5.08 -8.53
CA LEU A 6 1.47 -6.05 -7.56
C LEU A 6 2.49 -6.03 -6.42
N PRO A 7 2.07 -5.79 -5.16
CA PRO A 7 2.96 -5.97 -4.03
C PRO A 7 3.24 -7.47 -3.89
N LEU A 8 4.16 -7.99 -4.71
CA LEU A 8 4.50 -9.42 -4.80
C LEU A 8 5.16 -9.96 -3.53
N TYR A 9 5.48 -9.10 -2.57
CA TYR A 9 5.95 -9.49 -1.26
C TYR A 9 5.29 -8.65 -0.16
N ARG A 10 4.19 -9.17 0.38
CA ARG A 10 3.85 -9.00 1.79
C ARG A 10 4.14 -10.34 2.46
N SER A 11 5.38 -10.57 2.87
CA SER A 11 5.68 -11.62 3.84
C SER A 11 5.02 -11.20 5.16
N PHE A 12 3.93 -11.88 5.51
CA PHE A 12 3.44 -11.84 6.87
C PHE A 12 3.70 -13.20 7.49
N ASN A 13 4.69 -13.24 8.38
CA ASN A 13 4.79 -14.28 9.38
C ASN A 13 3.51 -14.21 10.22
N TYR A 14 2.54 -15.07 9.92
CA TYR A 14 1.38 -15.27 10.78
C TYR A 14 1.87 -15.90 12.07
N VAL A 15 2.08 -15.07 13.09
CA VAL A 15 2.10 -15.54 14.47
C VAL A 15 0.76 -16.24 14.70
N SER A 16 0.81 -17.57 14.87
CA SER A 16 -0.32 -18.40 15.24
C SER A 16 -0.95 -17.83 16.52
N ARG A 17 -2.00 -17.01 16.37
CA ARG A 17 -2.83 -16.54 17.47
C ARG A 17 -3.71 -17.69 17.98
N ARG A 18 -3.12 -18.59 18.77
CA ARG A 18 -3.89 -19.31 19.77
C ARG A 18 -3.93 -18.43 21.02
N LEU A 19 -4.98 -17.62 21.12
CA LEU A 19 -5.66 -17.19 22.35
C LEU A 19 -6.87 -16.35 21.93
N SER A 20 -8.00 -17.03 21.82
CA SER A 20 -9.31 -16.40 21.66
C SER A 20 -9.66 -15.66 22.95
N THR A 21 -9.45 -14.35 22.95
CA THR A 21 -10.25 -13.41 23.74
C THR A 21 -10.89 -12.46 22.75
N ARG A 22 -12.19 -12.63 22.49
CA ARG A 22 -12.98 -11.79 21.58
C ARG A 22 -12.70 -10.31 21.86
N ALA A 23 -11.97 -9.66 20.96
CA ALA A 23 -11.92 -8.21 20.92
C ALA A 23 -13.35 -7.75 20.62
N LYS A 24 -13.98 -7.00 21.54
CA LYS A 24 -15.25 -6.36 21.23
C LYS A 24 -14.99 -5.37 20.09
N LEU A 25 -15.55 -5.67 18.93
CA LEU A 25 -15.56 -4.78 17.78
C LEU A 25 -16.29 -3.48 18.16
N SER A 26 -15.97 -2.38 17.48
CA SER A 26 -16.61 -1.09 17.73
C SER A 26 -18.11 -1.18 17.40
N PRO A 27 -18.96 -0.29 17.95
CA PRO A 27 -20.39 -0.25 17.62
C PRO A 27 -20.67 -0.13 16.11
N LEU A 28 -19.73 0.46 15.35
CA LEU A 28 -19.80 0.56 13.90
C LEU A 28 -19.58 -0.82 13.23
N ALA A 29 -18.59 -1.58 13.68
CA ALA A 29 -18.35 -2.92 13.18
C ALA A 29 -19.48 -3.90 13.55
N ASP A 30 -20.08 -3.74 14.74
CA ASP A 30 -21.29 -4.49 15.12
C ASP A 30 -22.49 -4.15 14.22
N ALA A 31 -22.63 -2.89 13.79
CA ALA A 31 -23.70 -2.47 12.87
C ALA A 31 -23.56 -3.05 11.46
N PHE A 32 -22.34 -3.16 10.92
CA PHE A 32 -22.10 -3.79 9.62
C PHE A 32 -22.24 -5.32 9.65
N ASN A 33 -22.01 -5.95 10.81
CA ASN A 33 -22.19 -7.39 11.00
C ASN A 33 -23.64 -7.79 11.31
N TYR A 34 -24.58 -6.83 11.37
CA TYR A 34 -25.97 -7.06 11.81
C TYR A 34 -26.95 -7.47 10.70
N HIS A 35 -26.47 -7.82 9.51
CA HIS A 35 -27.35 -8.39 8.49
C HIS A 35 -27.40 -9.91 8.58
N SER A 36 -28.50 -10.36 9.19
CA SER A 36 -29.05 -11.71 9.10
C SER A 36 -29.17 -12.11 7.63
N LEU A 37 -28.24 -12.95 7.16
CA LEU A 37 -28.37 -13.69 5.90
C LEU A 37 -29.38 -14.83 6.12
N GLU A 38 -30.65 -14.48 6.29
CA GLU A 38 -31.76 -15.39 6.04
C GLU A 38 -32.52 -14.91 4.81
N THR A 39 -31.84 -14.86 3.66
CA THR A 39 -32.52 -14.91 2.38
C THR A 39 -32.71 -16.38 2.03
N LYS A 40 -33.95 -16.86 2.09
CA LYS A 40 -34.36 -18.12 1.47
C LYS A 40 -34.27 -17.96 -0.05
N ASP A 41 -33.08 -18.17 -0.61
CA ASP A 41 -32.89 -18.25 -2.05
C ASP A 41 -33.26 -19.66 -2.53
N GLU A 42 -34.49 -19.81 -3.04
CA GLU A 42 -35.03 -21.05 -3.63
C GLU A 42 -34.36 -21.44 -4.97
N HIS A 43 -33.20 -20.85 -5.32
CA HIS A 43 -32.44 -21.11 -6.56
C HIS A 43 -31.06 -21.81 -6.35
N LEU A 44 -30.79 -22.38 -5.17
CA LEU A 44 -29.48 -22.95 -4.77
C LEU A 44 -29.11 -24.34 -5.34
N ASN A 45 -29.71 -24.81 -6.44
CA ASN A 45 -29.38 -26.13 -7.02
C ASN A 45 -28.23 -26.12 -8.05
N LYS A 46 -27.50 -25.01 -8.20
CA LYS A 46 -26.26 -25.00 -8.99
C LYS A 46 -25.10 -24.67 -8.05
N THR A 47 -24.36 -25.70 -7.64
CA THR A 47 -23.08 -25.53 -6.96
C THR A 47 -22.12 -24.84 -7.92
N THR A 48 -22.02 -23.52 -7.82
CA THR A 48 -21.00 -22.73 -8.51
C THR A 48 -19.74 -22.65 -7.63
N GLY A 49 -18.57 -22.47 -8.24
CA GLY A 49 -17.36 -22.18 -7.48
C GLY A 49 -17.38 -20.81 -6.81
N LEU A 50 -16.26 -20.42 -6.20
CA LEU A 50 -16.12 -19.15 -5.49
C LEU A 50 -16.60 -17.96 -6.34
N PHE A 51 -17.44 -17.11 -5.74
CA PHE A 51 -18.06 -15.94 -6.39
C PHE A 51 -18.85 -16.27 -7.67
N GLY A 52 -19.43 -17.47 -7.78
CA GLY A 52 -20.14 -17.89 -8.98
C GLY A 52 -19.22 -18.37 -10.10
N HIS A 53 -17.90 -18.39 -9.89
CA HIS A 53 -16.94 -18.77 -10.92
C HIS A 53 -16.99 -20.28 -11.20
N PRO A 54 -17.23 -20.73 -12.44
CA PRO A 54 -17.50 -22.14 -12.73
C PRO A 54 -16.30 -23.06 -12.45
N VAL A 55 -15.08 -22.53 -12.57
CA VAL A 55 -13.84 -23.30 -12.38
C VAL A 55 -13.45 -23.42 -10.90
N LEU A 56 -13.72 -22.41 -10.06
CA LEU A 56 -13.18 -22.29 -8.69
C LEU A 56 -13.96 -23.11 -7.66
N THR A 57 -14.16 -24.39 -7.94
CA THR A 57 -14.90 -25.32 -7.09
C THR A 57 -14.06 -25.90 -5.95
N SER A 58 -12.72 -25.81 -6.03
CA SER A 58 -11.78 -26.32 -5.02
C SER A 58 -10.51 -25.46 -4.94
N PRO A 59 -9.67 -25.61 -3.90
CA PRO A 59 -8.37 -24.94 -3.84
C PRO A 59 -7.45 -25.24 -5.03
N HIS A 60 -7.51 -26.45 -5.61
CA HIS A 60 -6.65 -26.83 -6.73
C HIS A 60 -7.07 -26.15 -8.05
N SER A 61 -8.33 -25.71 -8.13
CA SER A 61 -8.89 -25.08 -9.32
C SER A 61 -8.22 -23.76 -9.72
N PHE A 62 -7.50 -23.12 -8.81
CA PHE A 62 -6.70 -21.92 -9.11
C PHE A 62 -5.61 -22.20 -10.15
N GLN A 63 -5.02 -23.39 -10.13
CA GLN A 63 -3.99 -23.75 -11.10
C GLN A 63 -4.56 -23.76 -12.52
N SER A 64 -5.70 -24.42 -12.72
CA SER A 64 -6.37 -24.46 -14.03
C SER A 64 -6.81 -23.07 -14.50
N LEU A 65 -7.22 -22.20 -13.57
CA LEU A 65 -7.56 -20.81 -13.88
C LEU A 65 -6.34 -20.03 -14.39
N VAL A 66 -5.18 -20.19 -13.72
CA VAL A 66 -3.91 -19.57 -14.14
C VAL A 66 -3.46 -20.11 -15.50
N GLU A 67 -3.51 -21.42 -15.73
CA GLU A 67 -3.12 -22.04 -17.00
C GLU A 67 -3.98 -21.54 -18.17
N SER A 68 -5.31 -21.44 -17.98
CA SER A 68 -6.22 -20.85 -18.99
C SER A 68 -5.85 -19.41 -19.30
N THR A 69 -5.58 -18.62 -18.25
CA THR A 69 -5.24 -17.19 -18.36
C THR A 69 -3.93 -16.99 -19.13
N ILE A 70 -2.90 -17.81 -18.85
CA ILE A 70 -1.63 -17.80 -19.60
C ILE A 70 -1.90 -18.08 -21.08
N GLY A 71 -2.70 -19.10 -21.39
CA GLY A 71 -3.06 -19.44 -22.77
C GLY A 71 -3.77 -18.30 -23.51
N GLU A 72 -4.75 -17.65 -22.88
CA GLU A 72 -5.46 -16.50 -23.42
C GLU A 72 -4.53 -15.30 -23.66
N CYS A 73 -3.65 -14.98 -22.70
CA CYS A 73 -2.65 -13.92 -22.86
C CYS A 73 -1.71 -14.19 -24.05
N HIS A 74 -1.27 -15.44 -24.27
CA HIS A 74 -0.44 -15.78 -25.43
C HIS A 74 -1.16 -15.53 -26.76
N VAL A 75 -2.43 -15.91 -26.86
CA VAL A 75 -3.24 -15.64 -28.07
C VAL A 75 -3.35 -14.13 -28.33
N LEU A 76 -3.59 -13.33 -27.29
CA LEU A 76 -3.64 -11.88 -27.39
C LEU A 76 -2.29 -11.26 -27.78
N CYS A 77 -1.17 -11.77 -27.26
CA CYS A 77 0.16 -11.36 -27.66
C CYS A 77 0.46 -11.67 -29.15
N ASP A 78 0.07 -12.86 -29.61
CA ASP A 78 0.24 -13.26 -31.01
C ASP A 78 -0.58 -12.35 -31.93
N GLU A 79 -1.81 -12.00 -31.55
CA GLU A 79 -2.61 -11.01 -32.28
C GLU A 79 -1.96 -9.62 -32.27
N ALA A 80 -1.56 -9.13 -31.09
CA ALA A 80 -0.97 -7.79 -30.92
C ALA A 80 0.30 -7.60 -31.77
N THR A 81 1.09 -8.67 -31.92
CA THR A 81 2.36 -8.64 -32.66
C THR A 81 2.20 -8.99 -34.15
N SER A 82 1.01 -9.44 -34.57
CA SER A 82 0.71 -9.74 -35.97
C SER A 82 0.63 -8.50 -36.84
N GLN A 83 1.15 -8.60 -38.06
CA GLN A 83 1.02 -7.54 -39.08
C GLN A 83 -0.39 -7.45 -39.67
N THR A 84 -1.19 -8.52 -39.56
CA THR A 84 -2.53 -8.63 -40.15
C THR A 84 -3.64 -8.55 -39.11
N ARG A 85 -3.35 -8.03 -37.91
CA ARG A 85 -4.36 -7.87 -36.86
C ARG A 85 -5.52 -6.98 -37.31
N VAL A 86 -6.69 -7.24 -36.75
CA VAL A 86 -7.93 -6.53 -37.09
C VAL A 86 -8.37 -5.52 -36.04
N ARG A 87 -7.90 -5.66 -34.80
CA ARG A 87 -8.23 -4.77 -33.68
C ARG A 87 -7.17 -3.72 -33.44
N LYS A 88 -7.54 -2.60 -32.80
CA LYS A 88 -6.58 -1.57 -32.37
C LYS A 88 -5.66 -2.16 -31.30
N ILE A 89 -4.39 -1.76 -31.26
CA ILE A 89 -3.44 -2.28 -30.27
C ILE A 89 -3.96 -2.05 -28.84
N VAL A 90 -4.58 -0.89 -28.60
CA VAL A 90 -5.07 -0.48 -27.28
C VAL A 90 -6.18 -1.40 -26.78
N GLN A 91 -7.03 -1.93 -27.68
CA GLN A 91 -8.08 -2.88 -27.32
C GLN A 91 -7.50 -4.23 -26.94
N ILE A 92 -6.48 -4.69 -27.66
CA ILE A 92 -5.81 -5.95 -27.36
C ILE A 92 -5.08 -5.87 -26.02
N LEU A 93 -4.41 -4.75 -25.75
CA LEU A 93 -3.76 -4.50 -24.46
C LEU A 93 -4.78 -4.40 -23.31
N ASP A 94 -5.92 -3.74 -23.53
CA ASP A 94 -7.01 -3.66 -22.54
C ASP A 94 -7.55 -5.06 -22.17
N ASP A 95 -7.86 -5.89 -23.17
CA ASP A 95 -8.28 -7.28 -22.97
C ASP A 95 -7.21 -8.13 -22.28
N LEU A 96 -5.94 -7.90 -22.59
CA LEU A 96 -4.82 -8.57 -21.93
C LEU A 96 -4.83 -8.22 -20.43
N SER A 97 -5.12 -6.95 -20.11
CA SER A 97 -5.25 -6.48 -18.73
C SER A 97 -6.45 -7.07 -18.02
N ASP A 98 -7.61 -7.11 -18.68
CA ASP A 98 -8.83 -7.70 -18.11
C ASP A 98 -8.61 -9.19 -17.80
N THR A 99 -8.00 -9.92 -18.74
CA THR A 99 -7.67 -11.35 -18.60
C THR A 99 -6.83 -11.60 -17.35
N LEU A 100 -5.81 -10.77 -17.10
CA LEU A 100 -4.96 -10.87 -15.91
C LEU A 100 -5.66 -10.42 -14.62
N CYS A 101 -6.33 -9.25 -14.66
CA CYS A 101 -7.01 -8.65 -13.51
C CYS A 101 -8.08 -9.58 -12.92
N ARG A 102 -8.83 -10.28 -13.78
CA ARG A 102 -9.87 -11.22 -13.36
C ARG A 102 -9.36 -12.34 -12.46
N VAL A 103 -8.11 -12.76 -12.64
CA VAL A 103 -7.48 -13.75 -11.76
C VAL A 103 -6.72 -13.07 -10.61
N ALA A 104 -6.00 -11.98 -10.89
CA ALA A 104 -5.20 -11.27 -9.90
C ALA A 104 -6.05 -10.75 -8.74
N ASP A 105 -7.10 -9.99 -9.02
CA ASP A 105 -7.94 -9.33 -8.01
C ASP A 105 -8.72 -10.36 -7.18
N LEU A 106 -9.26 -11.37 -7.86
CA LEU A 106 -9.98 -12.47 -7.23
C LEU A 106 -9.07 -13.26 -6.29
N SER A 107 -7.88 -13.61 -6.76
CA SER A 107 -6.89 -14.35 -5.96
C SER A 107 -6.39 -13.50 -4.80
N ASP A 108 -6.18 -12.21 -4.98
CA ASP A 108 -5.73 -11.32 -3.90
C ASP A 108 -6.79 -11.22 -2.79
N CYS A 109 -8.05 -11.06 -3.17
CA CYS A 109 -9.19 -11.08 -2.25
C CYS A 109 -9.24 -12.39 -1.44
N ILE A 110 -9.17 -13.54 -2.13
CA ILE A 110 -9.29 -14.87 -1.50
C ILE A 110 -8.11 -15.14 -0.57
N ARG A 111 -6.89 -14.81 -0.99
CA ARG A 111 -5.67 -14.89 -0.18
C ARG A 111 -5.78 -14.12 1.13
N MET A 112 -6.45 -12.96 1.11
CA MET A 112 -6.56 -12.08 2.27
C MET A 112 -7.73 -12.43 3.19
N LEU A 113 -8.85 -12.90 2.63
CA LEU A 113 -10.13 -12.94 3.35
C LEU A 113 -10.69 -14.35 3.57
N HIS A 114 -10.29 -15.35 2.77
CA HIS A 114 -10.92 -16.67 2.84
C HIS A 114 -10.61 -17.37 4.18
N PRO A 115 -11.60 -17.98 4.85
CA PRO A 115 -11.41 -18.60 6.17
C PRO A 115 -10.55 -19.88 6.10
N ASP A 116 -10.64 -20.62 5.00
CA ASP A 116 -9.84 -21.82 4.76
C ASP A 116 -8.43 -21.48 4.26
N GLU A 117 -7.42 -22.07 4.90
CA GLU A 117 -6.00 -21.91 4.59
C GLU A 117 -5.61 -22.47 3.23
N ALA A 118 -6.21 -23.59 2.80
CA ALA A 118 -5.89 -24.20 1.51
C ALA A 118 -6.25 -23.27 0.36
N TYR A 119 -7.42 -22.62 0.44
CA TYR A 119 -7.82 -21.59 -0.52
C TYR A 119 -6.91 -20.37 -0.48
N ARG A 120 -6.54 -19.88 0.70
CA ARG A 120 -5.60 -18.75 0.82
C ARG A 120 -4.23 -19.08 0.20
N TYR A 121 -3.73 -20.29 0.42
CA TYR A 121 -2.46 -20.75 -0.12
C TYR A 121 -2.49 -20.88 -1.64
N SER A 122 -3.52 -21.53 -2.20
CA SER A 122 -3.68 -21.66 -3.65
C SER A 122 -3.85 -20.30 -4.34
N ALA A 123 -4.61 -19.39 -3.73
CA ALA A 123 -4.78 -18.04 -4.24
C ALA A 123 -3.46 -17.24 -4.19
N LEU A 124 -2.65 -17.38 -3.13
CA LEU A 124 -1.29 -16.83 -3.08
C LEU A 124 -0.43 -17.35 -4.24
N LYS A 125 -0.49 -18.65 -4.54
CA LYS A 125 0.23 -19.23 -5.68
C LYS A 125 -0.24 -18.66 -7.01
N ALA A 126 -1.55 -18.50 -7.19
CA ALA A 126 -2.09 -17.86 -8.38
C ALA A 126 -1.60 -16.40 -8.53
N CYS A 127 -1.63 -15.60 -7.46
CA CYS A 127 -1.08 -14.23 -7.48
C CYS A 127 0.40 -14.20 -7.87
N GLN A 128 1.21 -15.16 -7.38
CA GLN A 128 2.63 -15.26 -7.73
C GLN A 128 2.83 -15.56 -9.22
N SER A 129 2.09 -16.55 -9.75
CA SER A 129 2.17 -16.93 -11.17
C SER A 129 1.68 -15.81 -12.10
N ILE A 130 0.55 -15.18 -11.79
CA ILE A 130 0.06 -14.04 -12.58
C ILE A 130 1.01 -12.85 -12.51
N GLY A 131 1.59 -12.56 -11.34
CA GLY A 131 2.61 -11.52 -11.20
C GLY A 131 3.85 -11.79 -12.05
N GLN A 132 4.32 -13.02 -12.12
CA GLN A 132 5.43 -13.38 -13.01
C GLN A 132 5.06 -13.15 -14.49
N LEU A 133 3.86 -13.56 -14.91
CA LEU A 133 3.40 -13.33 -16.27
C LEU A 133 3.33 -11.83 -16.61
N VAL A 134 2.87 -10.98 -15.68
CA VAL A 134 2.88 -9.52 -15.85
C VAL A 134 4.29 -9.00 -16.10
N GLU A 135 5.29 -9.44 -15.33
CA GLU A 135 6.68 -9.00 -15.53
C GLU A 135 7.22 -9.45 -16.90
N GLU A 136 6.88 -10.67 -17.33
CA GLU A 136 7.25 -11.19 -18.66
C GLU A 136 6.61 -10.37 -19.79
N LEU A 137 5.35 -9.96 -19.62
CA LEU A 137 4.62 -9.14 -20.59
C LEU A 137 5.18 -7.70 -20.62
N ASN A 138 5.39 -7.08 -19.47
CA ASN A 138 5.94 -5.73 -19.33
C ASN A 138 7.36 -5.60 -19.90
N THR A 139 8.09 -6.70 -20.01
CA THR A 139 9.44 -6.74 -20.62
C THR A 139 9.45 -7.35 -22.03
N ASN A 140 8.27 -7.59 -22.63
CA ASN A 140 8.16 -8.14 -23.97
C ASN A 140 8.41 -7.07 -25.05
N SER A 141 9.61 -7.09 -25.64
CA SER A 141 10.01 -6.11 -26.67
C SER A 141 9.13 -6.13 -27.93
N LYS A 142 8.54 -7.28 -28.31
CA LYS A 142 7.67 -7.34 -29.50
C LYS A 142 6.37 -6.59 -29.26
N LEU A 143 5.78 -6.78 -28.09
CA LEU A 143 4.54 -6.12 -27.67
C LEU A 143 4.76 -4.60 -27.50
N TYR A 144 5.88 -4.22 -26.88
CA TYR A 144 6.32 -2.83 -26.79
C TYR A 144 6.48 -2.18 -28.16
N ASN A 145 7.21 -2.82 -29.08
CA ASN A 145 7.42 -2.29 -30.44
C ASN A 145 6.12 -2.18 -31.24
N ALA A 146 5.16 -3.09 -31.06
CA ALA A 146 3.84 -2.98 -31.65
C ALA A 146 3.08 -1.75 -31.11
N SER A 147 3.15 -1.53 -29.80
CA SER A 147 2.53 -0.40 -29.09
C SER A 147 3.12 0.95 -29.52
N VAL A 148 4.45 1.07 -29.58
CA VAL A 148 5.13 2.30 -30.03
C VAL A 148 4.81 2.63 -31.48
N ARG A 149 4.79 1.61 -32.36
CA ARG A 149 4.43 1.81 -33.78
C ARG A 149 3.00 2.34 -33.92
N ALA A 150 2.05 1.73 -33.22
CA ALA A 150 0.67 2.20 -33.21
C ALA A 150 0.54 3.64 -32.68
N ASN A 151 1.32 3.98 -31.64
CA ASN A 151 1.29 5.32 -31.04
C ASN A 151 1.94 6.39 -31.94
N SER A 152 2.97 6.01 -32.70
CA SER A 152 3.73 6.91 -33.59
C SER A 152 3.14 7.02 -35.00
N SER A 153 2.09 6.25 -35.31
CA SER A 153 1.54 6.11 -36.66
C SER A 153 0.90 7.42 -37.14
N SER A 154 1.72 8.24 -37.79
CA SER A 154 1.33 9.46 -38.48
C SER A 154 0.63 9.13 -39.81
N GLN A 155 -0.61 8.62 -39.79
CA GLN A 155 -1.50 8.51 -40.98
C GLN A 155 -0.97 7.76 -42.24
N VAL A 156 0.29 7.31 -42.29
CA VAL A 156 0.95 6.81 -43.51
C VAL A 156 0.59 5.35 -43.80
N ASP A 157 0.37 4.52 -42.77
CA ASP A 157 -0.16 3.15 -42.95
C ASP A 157 -1.67 3.14 -42.76
N LYS A 158 -2.43 3.49 -43.81
CA LYS A 158 -3.91 3.44 -43.84
C LYS A 158 -4.50 2.03 -43.65
N LEU A 159 -3.66 1.01 -43.52
CA LEU A 159 -4.06 -0.39 -43.42
C LEU A 159 -4.07 -0.94 -41.98
N ILE A 160 -3.55 -0.18 -41.00
CA ILE A 160 -3.56 -0.61 -39.59
C ILE A 160 -4.78 -0.03 -38.83
N PRO A 161 -5.45 -0.83 -37.99
CA PRO A 161 -6.67 -0.42 -37.27
C PRO A 161 -6.53 0.84 -36.39
N ASP A 162 -5.31 1.22 -36.00
CA ASP A 162 -5.05 2.32 -35.04
C ASP A 162 -5.30 3.72 -35.61
N THR A 163 -5.42 3.83 -36.94
CA THR A 163 -5.78 5.10 -37.61
C THR A 163 -7.10 5.69 -37.10
N HIS A 164 -7.97 4.87 -36.50
CA HIS A 164 -9.25 5.23 -35.91
C HIS A 164 -9.24 5.33 -34.38
N MET A 165 -8.09 5.58 -33.76
CA MET A 165 -8.00 5.85 -32.31
C MET A 165 -8.51 7.25 -31.96
N ASP A 166 -9.43 7.34 -31.01
CA ASP A 166 -9.87 8.61 -30.43
C ASP A 166 -8.87 9.15 -29.38
N ASN A 167 -9.22 10.25 -28.71
CA ASN A 167 -8.33 10.86 -27.71
C ASN A 167 -8.16 9.99 -26.45
N VAL A 168 -9.17 9.18 -26.10
CA VAL A 168 -9.11 8.27 -24.96
C VAL A 168 -8.22 7.08 -25.30
N ASP A 169 -8.43 6.48 -26.46
CA ASP A 169 -7.60 5.41 -27.01
C ASP A 169 -6.11 5.81 -27.01
N LYS A 170 -5.79 6.99 -27.55
CA LYS A 170 -4.41 7.51 -27.60
C LYS A 170 -3.84 7.69 -26.21
N ARG A 171 -4.61 8.30 -25.31
CA ARG A 171 -4.15 8.51 -23.93
C ARG A 171 -3.91 7.20 -23.20
N VAL A 172 -4.76 6.20 -23.40
CA VAL A 172 -4.59 4.87 -22.80
C VAL A 172 -3.35 4.19 -23.38
N LEU A 173 -3.15 4.24 -24.70
CA LEU A 173 -1.95 3.69 -25.33
C LEU A 173 -0.65 4.39 -24.87
N ASP A 174 -0.67 5.72 -24.70
CA ASP A 174 0.46 6.47 -24.13
C ASP A 174 0.84 5.94 -22.74
N LEU A 175 -0.15 5.66 -21.90
CA LEU A 175 0.07 5.11 -20.56
C LEU A 175 0.62 3.68 -20.61
N PHE A 176 0.18 2.88 -21.59
CA PHE A 176 0.73 1.55 -21.81
C PHE A 176 2.20 1.60 -22.22
N VAL A 177 2.55 2.44 -23.20
CA VAL A 177 3.94 2.63 -23.64
C VAL A 177 4.81 3.12 -22.47
N ALA A 178 4.30 4.05 -21.67
CA ALA A 178 4.95 4.50 -20.46
C ALA A 178 5.25 3.37 -19.46
N ASP A 179 4.29 2.49 -19.20
CA ASP A 179 4.46 1.37 -18.26
C ASP A 179 5.50 0.35 -18.76
N PHE A 180 5.50 0.05 -20.06
CA PHE A 180 6.56 -0.72 -20.71
C PHE A 180 7.94 -0.07 -20.49
N GLU A 181 8.06 1.24 -20.74
CA GLU A 181 9.31 1.96 -20.59
C GLU A 181 9.78 2.05 -19.14
N LEU A 182 8.85 2.18 -18.19
CA LEU A 182 9.16 2.12 -16.77
C LEU A 182 9.71 0.74 -16.38
N SER A 183 9.33 -0.32 -17.10
CA SER A 183 9.84 -1.68 -16.91
C SER A 183 11.18 -1.93 -17.61
N GLY A 184 11.73 -0.94 -18.30
CA GLY A 184 13.08 -1.00 -18.89
C GLY A 184 13.17 -1.79 -20.21
N VAL A 185 12.04 -2.08 -20.86
CA VAL A 185 11.99 -2.86 -22.13
C VAL A 185 12.68 -2.16 -23.30
N GLN A 186 12.73 -0.83 -23.27
CA GLN A 186 13.35 0.04 -24.26
C GLN A 186 14.88 0.09 -24.16
N LEU A 187 15.46 -0.48 -23.09
CA LEU A 187 16.90 -0.49 -22.89
C LEU A 187 17.57 -1.46 -23.87
N GLN A 188 18.06 -0.92 -24.98
CA GLN A 188 18.77 -1.69 -26.02
C GLN A 188 20.18 -2.11 -25.60
N ASP A 189 20.81 -1.37 -24.68
CA ASP A 189 22.13 -1.69 -24.15
C ASP A 189 22.01 -2.85 -23.14
N PRO A 190 22.60 -4.04 -23.43
CA PRO A 190 22.49 -5.20 -22.55
C PRO A 190 23.06 -4.96 -21.15
N CYS A 191 24.14 -4.19 -21.04
CA CYS A 191 24.76 -3.87 -19.76
C CYS A 191 23.83 -2.99 -18.91
N ARG A 192 23.20 -1.97 -19.52
CA ARG A 192 22.22 -1.13 -18.83
C ARG A 192 20.96 -1.89 -18.46
N HIS A 193 20.50 -2.78 -19.34
CA HIS A 193 19.34 -3.62 -19.06
C HIS A 193 19.62 -4.58 -17.88
N GLU A 194 20.76 -5.28 -17.86
CA GLU A 194 21.16 -6.14 -16.74
C GLU A 194 21.28 -5.32 -15.44
N GLN A 195 21.88 -4.14 -15.51
CA GLN A 195 21.99 -3.22 -14.38
C GLN A 195 20.60 -2.83 -13.84
N PHE A 196 19.67 -2.48 -14.72
CA PHE A 196 18.30 -2.12 -14.36
C PHE A 196 17.60 -3.29 -13.65
N VAL A 197 17.62 -4.49 -14.24
CA VAL A 197 16.95 -5.68 -13.69
C VAL A 197 17.52 -6.04 -12.32
N ARG A 198 18.85 -6.04 -12.18
CA ARG A 198 19.53 -6.31 -10.90
C ARG A 198 19.11 -5.29 -9.84
N ALA A 199 19.18 -4.00 -10.17
CA ALA A 199 18.84 -2.92 -9.24
C ALA A 199 17.36 -2.94 -8.84
N ALA A 200 16.45 -3.22 -9.77
CA ALA A 200 15.02 -3.38 -9.50
C ALA A 200 14.75 -4.54 -8.53
N SER A 201 15.37 -5.71 -8.78
CA SER A 201 15.28 -6.87 -7.88
C SER A 201 15.80 -6.56 -6.49
N PHE A 202 16.94 -5.88 -6.36
CA PHE A 202 17.48 -5.46 -5.08
C PHE A 202 16.55 -4.47 -4.35
N ALA A 203 16.00 -3.48 -5.06
CA ALA A 203 15.06 -2.54 -4.49
C ALA A 203 13.79 -3.23 -3.96
N LEU A 204 13.27 -4.23 -4.68
CA LEU A 204 12.14 -5.03 -4.20
C LEU A 204 12.49 -5.83 -2.94
N ASN A 205 13.62 -6.55 -2.95
CA ASN A 205 14.06 -7.38 -1.84
C ASN A 205 14.35 -6.58 -0.57
N TYR A 206 15.13 -5.49 -0.68
CA TYR A 206 15.40 -4.61 0.45
C TYR A 206 14.14 -3.86 0.91
N GLY A 207 13.22 -3.54 0.01
CA GLY A 207 11.91 -2.97 0.35
C GLY A 207 11.09 -3.91 1.23
N ALA A 208 10.97 -5.18 0.83
CA ALA A 208 10.26 -6.19 1.61
C ALA A 208 10.90 -6.41 2.99
N LYS A 209 12.23 -6.59 3.01
CA LYS A 209 13.00 -6.77 4.27
C LYS A 209 12.85 -5.57 5.21
N PHE A 210 12.90 -4.35 4.69
CA PHE A 210 12.75 -3.14 5.49
C PHE A 210 11.36 -3.05 6.14
N ILE A 211 10.30 -3.36 5.36
CA ILE A 211 8.91 -3.37 5.86
C ILE A 211 8.70 -4.46 6.92
N GLU A 212 9.25 -5.65 6.73
CA GLU A 212 9.24 -6.71 7.75
C GLU A 212 9.90 -6.24 9.05
N GLY A 213 11.05 -5.57 8.96
CA GLY A 213 11.71 -4.93 10.10
C GLY A 213 10.83 -3.88 10.79
N CYS A 214 10.09 -3.05 10.04
CA CYS A 214 9.16 -2.06 10.59
C CYS A 214 7.99 -2.65 11.37
N HIS A 215 7.66 -3.93 11.16
CA HIS A 215 6.58 -4.64 11.86
C HIS A 215 7.06 -5.42 13.09
N SER A 216 8.35 -5.36 13.42
CA SER A 216 8.90 -6.04 14.58
C SER A 216 8.36 -5.45 15.89
N THR A 217 7.93 -6.30 16.80
CA THR A 217 7.49 -5.90 18.14
C THR A 217 8.67 -5.52 19.03
N VAL A 218 8.50 -4.50 19.87
CA VAL A 218 9.53 -4.10 20.85
C VAL A 218 9.15 -4.56 22.25
N ALA A 219 10.02 -5.33 22.90
CA ALA A 219 9.83 -5.71 24.29
C ALA A 219 9.99 -4.52 25.24
N PHE A 220 9.04 -4.31 26.14
CA PHE A 220 9.05 -3.22 27.12
C PHE A 220 8.73 -3.72 28.53
N PRO A 221 9.39 -3.23 29.60
CA PRO A 221 9.17 -3.70 30.96
C PRO A 221 7.72 -3.47 31.45
N SER A 222 7.08 -4.51 32.00
CA SER A 222 5.66 -4.45 32.38
C SER A 222 5.36 -3.65 33.65
N LYS A 223 6.39 -3.32 34.45
CA LYS A 223 6.29 -2.56 35.71
C LYS A 223 5.61 -1.19 35.60
N TYR A 224 5.42 -0.71 34.37
CA TYR A 224 4.74 0.54 34.05
C TYR A 224 3.31 0.35 33.54
N THR A 225 2.81 -0.89 33.55
CA THR A 225 1.44 -1.24 33.17
C THR A 225 0.75 -1.95 34.32
N THR A 226 -0.43 -1.48 34.70
CA THR A 226 -1.13 -1.89 35.93
C THR A 226 -1.75 -3.30 35.88
N LYS A 227 -1.51 -4.10 34.82
CA LYS A 227 -2.28 -5.33 34.54
C LYS A 227 -1.53 -6.50 33.89
N SER A 228 -0.19 -6.57 33.92
CA SER A 228 0.51 -7.71 33.32
C SER A 228 1.02 -8.72 34.35
N TYR A 229 0.70 -10.00 34.14
CA TYR A 229 1.29 -11.14 34.86
C TYR A 229 2.68 -11.53 34.29
N SER A 230 3.11 -10.92 33.18
CA SER A 230 4.43 -11.09 32.57
C SER A 230 5.39 -9.97 32.99
N ASN A 231 6.71 -10.23 32.92
CA ASN A 231 7.75 -9.22 33.19
C ASN A 231 7.93 -8.20 32.05
N SER A 232 7.40 -8.47 30.85
CA SER A 232 7.49 -7.61 29.67
C SER A 232 6.20 -7.63 28.84
N ILE A 233 5.93 -6.52 28.17
CA ILE A 233 4.88 -6.36 27.16
C ILE A 233 5.52 -6.21 25.78
N GLU A 234 4.87 -6.72 24.74
CA GLU A 234 5.28 -6.49 23.35
C GLU A 234 4.56 -5.24 22.82
N LEU A 235 5.33 -4.19 22.54
CA LEU A 235 4.82 -2.97 21.93
C LEU A 235 4.71 -3.15 20.42
N VAL A 236 3.49 -3.07 19.92
CA VAL A 236 3.17 -2.90 18.49
C VAL A 236 2.97 -1.43 18.10
N HIS A 237 2.85 -0.55 19.10
CA HIS A 237 2.86 0.90 18.98
C HIS A 237 3.22 1.51 20.34
N PRO A 238 3.66 2.78 20.41
CA PRO A 238 3.85 3.47 21.68
C PRO A 238 2.52 3.57 22.46
N LEU A 239 2.60 3.61 23.80
CA LEU A 239 1.41 3.81 24.66
C LEU A 239 1.06 5.30 24.73
N SER A 240 0.78 5.90 23.57
CA SER A 240 0.61 7.34 23.40
C SER A 240 -0.59 7.93 24.12
N ASP A 241 -1.54 7.11 24.55
CA ASP A 241 -2.79 7.56 25.19
C ASP A 241 -2.71 7.47 26.73
N HIS A 242 -1.58 7.00 27.26
CA HIS A 242 -1.40 6.80 28.70
C HIS A 242 -1.40 8.15 29.45
N PRO A 243 -2.09 8.28 30.60
CA PRO A 243 -2.18 9.55 31.33
C PRO A 243 -0.83 10.04 31.88
N ASP A 244 0.05 9.11 32.28
CA ASP A 244 1.41 9.40 32.75
C ASP A 244 2.35 9.76 31.57
N PRO A 245 2.90 10.99 31.52
CA PRO A 245 3.84 11.41 30.49
C PRO A 245 5.13 10.58 30.44
N SER A 246 5.60 10.07 31.59
CA SER A 246 6.84 9.28 31.65
C SER A 246 6.70 7.94 30.91
N ILE A 247 5.51 7.34 30.96
CA ILE A 247 5.18 6.10 30.25
C ILE A 247 5.07 6.36 28.74
N ARG A 248 4.40 7.45 28.35
CA ARG A 248 4.33 7.86 26.92
C ARG A 248 5.73 8.06 26.34
N LEU A 249 6.59 8.79 27.06
CA LEU A 249 7.95 9.08 26.63
C LEU A 249 8.81 7.80 26.57
N SER A 250 8.77 6.97 27.60
CA SER A 250 9.56 5.73 27.67
C SER A 250 9.15 4.73 26.60
N THR A 251 7.85 4.55 26.35
CA THR A 251 7.35 3.65 25.30
C THR A 251 7.60 4.21 23.90
N TYR A 252 7.53 5.54 23.71
CA TYR A 252 7.93 6.19 22.46
C TYR A 252 9.40 5.93 22.14
N HIS A 253 10.30 6.16 23.10
CA HIS A 253 11.74 5.92 22.90
C HIS A 253 12.06 4.46 22.67
N ALA A 254 11.42 3.55 23.41
CA ALA A 254 11.61 2.11 23.20
C ALA A 254 11.15 1.70 21.80
N TYR A 255 9.94 2.08 21.40
CA TYR A 255 9.35 1.68 20.12
C TYR A 255 10.09 2.25 18.91
N TYR A 256 10.53 3.52 18.96
CA TYR A 256 11.28 4.16 17.88
C TYR A 256 12.81 4.07 18.05
N ALA A 257 13.29 3.17 18.90
CA ALA A 257 14.72 2.91 19.02
C ALA A 257 15.28 2.36 17.70
N PRO A 258 16.57 2.63 17.39
CA PRO A 258 17.21 2.04 16.23
C PRO A 258 17.11 0.51 16.26
N VAL A 259 16.63 -0.07 15.17
CA VAL A 259 16.64 -1.51 14.96
C VAL A 259 17.92 -1.88 14.22
N GLU A 260 18.62 -2.88 14.71
CA GLU A 260 19.89 -3.32 14.13
C GLU A 260 19.74 -3.67 12.65
N GLY A 261 20.60 -3.09 11.81
CA GLY A 261 20.62 -3.35 10.37
C GLY A 261 19.51 -2.66 9.55
N GLN A 262 18.48 -2.05 10.16
CA GLN A 262 17.40 -1.37 9.41
C GLN A 262 17.91 -0.15 8.65
N GLU A 263 18.80 0.66 9.23
CA GLU A 263 19.39 1.83 8.56
C GLU A 263 20.19 1.40 7.33
N LYS A 264 21.07 0.41 7.48
CA LYS A 264 21.81 -0.17 6.35
C LYS A 264 20.87 -0.75 5.29
N CYS A 265 19.78 -1.40 5.69
CA CYS A 265 18.76 -1.91 4.75
C CYS A 265 18.11 -0.77 3.95
N LEU A 266 17.82 0.37 4.61
CA LEU A 266 17.29 1.56 3.96
C LEU A 266 18.30 2.16 2.98
N GLU A 267 19.57 2.27 3.35
CA GLU A 267 20.62 2.75 2.46
C GLU A 267 20.72 1.89 1.20
N GLN A 268 20.74 0.57 1.34
CA GLN A 268 20.79 -0.36 0.21
C GLN A 268 19.55 -0.25 -0.68
N LEU A 269 18.36 -0.08 -0.09
CA LEU A 269 17.13 0.19 -0.83
C LEU A 269 17.21 1.49 -1.65
N LEU A 270 17.69 2.58 -1.03
CA LEU A 270 17.81 3.88 -1.70
C LEU A 270 18.86 3.84 -2.81
N SER A 271 20.01 3.20 -2.58
CA SER A 271 21.05 3.00 -3.60
C SER A 271 20.54 2.17 -4.78
N ALA A 272 19.84 1.06 -4.53
CA ALA A 272 19.27 0.23 -5.59
C ALA A 272 18.21 1.00 -6.41
N ARG A 273 17.37 1.81 -5.76
CA ARG A 273 16.41 2.68 -6.47
C ARG A 273 17.09 3.74 -7.33
N HIS A 274 18.19 4.32 -6.85
CA HIS A 274 18.96 5.29 -7.61
C HIS A 274 19.63 4.65 -8.83
N GLU A 275 20.29 3.50 -8.65
CA GLU A 275 20.93 2.73 -9.73
C GLU A 275 19.91 2.33 -10.80
N MET A 276 18.73 1.84 -10.39
CA MET A 276 17.64 1.50 -11.30
C MET A 276 17.18 2.72 -12.11
N ALA A 277 17.05 3.89 -11.47
CA ALA A 277 16.64 5.12 -12.15
C ALA A 277 17.69 5.57 -13.19
N GLN A 278 18.98 5.54 -12.83
CA GLN A 278 20.08 5.88 -13.73
C GLN A 278 20.16 4.92 -14.92
N ALA A 279 20.01 3.61 -14.67
CA ALA A 279 19.98 2.61 -15.73
C ALA A 279 18.83 2.87 -16.72
N ALA A 280 17.67 3.30 -16.24
CA ALA A 280 16.52 3.71 -17.04
C ALA A 280 16.65 5.12 -17.68
N GLY A 281 17.74 5.85 -17.44
CA GLY A 281 18.01 7.16 -18.04
C GLY A 281 17.48 8.36 -17.26
N PHE A 282 17.04 8.16 -16.01
CA PHE A 282 16.61 9.24 -15.11
C PHE A 282 17.76 9.71 -14.22
N GLU A 283 17.79 11.00 -13.89
CA GLU A 283 18.77 11.58 -12.96
C GLU A 283 18.69 10.93 -11.56
N ASN A 284 17.47 10.70 -11.08
CA ASN A 284 17.20 10.11 -9.78
C ASN A 284 15.85 9.41 -9.75
N TYR A 285 15.62 8.62 -8.69
CA TYR A 285 14.39 7.84 -8.55
C TYR A 285 13.13 8.70 -8.43
N ALA A 286 13.22 9.93 -7.89
CA ALA A 286 12.06 10.81 -7.76
C ALA A 286 11.53 11.25 -9.13
N LYS A 287 12.42 11.63 -10.07
CA LYS A 287 12.06 11.94 -11.47
C LYS A 287 11.34 10.77 -12.15
N ARG A 288 11.83 9.55 -11.94
CA ARG A 288 11.17 8.33 -12.44
C ARG A 288 9.81 8.11 -11.79
N ALA A 289 9.70 8.29 -10.47
CA ALA A 289 8.48 8.02 -9.71
C ALA A 289 7.36 9.04 -9.94
N THR A 290 7.70 10.29 -10.28
CA THR A 290 6.70 11.33 -10.59
C THR A 290 6.27 11.33 -12.04
N LEU A 291 7.00 10.64 -12.92
CA LEU A 291 6.65 10.52 -14.33
C LEU A 291 5.24 9.94 -14.47
N TYR A 292 4.39 10.60 -15.26
CA TYR A 292 2.95 10.28 -15.43
C TYR A 292 2.07 10.37 -14.17
N SER A 293 2.62 10.78 -13.02
CA SER A 293 1.80 11.17 -11.87
C SER A 293 1.14 12.54 -12.11
N LEU A 294 0.09 12.87 -11.35
CA LEU A 294 -0.52 14.20 -11.37
C LEU A 294 0.46 15.33 -10.98
N ALA A 295 1.51 14.99 -10.24
CA ALA A 295 2.53 15.97 -9.86
C ALA A 295 3.52 16.23 -11.00
N GLU A 296 3.67 15.30 -11.95
CA GLU A 296 4.58 15.33 -13.11
C GLU A 296 6.08 15.36 -12.76
N THR A 297 6.51 16.22 -11.84
CA THR A 297 7.91 16.44 -11.46
C THR A 297 8.08 16.49 -9.94
N PRO A 298 9.27 16.15 -9.41
CA PRO A 298 9.56 16.30 -7.98
C PRO A 298 9.56 17.77 -7.52
N GLU A 299 9.85 18.72 -8.42
CA GLU A 299 9.79 20.15 -8.11
C GLU A 299 8.35 20.60 -7.83
N ASN A 300 7.38 20.13 -8.60
CA ASN A 300 5.96 20.42 -8.35
C ASN A 300 5.50 19.82 -7.02
N VAL A 301 6.02 18.64 -6.64
CA VAL A 301 5.76 18.04 -5.32
C VAL A 301 6.31 18.95 -4.21
N ASP A 302 7.56 19.41 -4.34
CA ASP A 302 8.18 20.30 -3.35
C ASP A 302 7.44 21.63 -3.24
N GLU A 303 7.10 22.28 -4.36
CA GLU A 303 6.32 23.53 -4.38
C GLU A 303 4.98 23.34 -3.65
N PHE A 304 4.25 22.27 -3.97
CA PHE A 304 2.98 21.95 -3.32
C PHE A 304 3.15 21.78 -1.80
N LEU A 305 4.12 20.97 -1.36
CA LEU A 305 4.36 20.70 0.06
C LEU A 305 4.77 21.98 0.80
N GLN A 306 5.61 22.82 0.21
CA GLN A 306 6.01 24.10 0.78
C GLN A 306 4.81 25.06 0.89
N HIS A 307 3.95 25.12 -0.13
CA HIS A 307 2.75 25.94 -0.12
C HIS A 307 1.75 25.51 0.97
N VAL A 308 1.52 24.20 1.10
CA VAL A 308 0.70 23.61 2.17
C VAL A 308 1.29 23.94 3.54
N CYS A 309 2.61 23.76 3.72
CA CYS A 309 3.30 24.12 4.96
C CYS A 309 3.12 25.59 5.30
N LYS A 310 3.30 26.50 4.33
CA LYS A 310 3.15 27.95 4.51
C LYS A 310 1.73 28.31 4.97
N LYS A 311 0.69 27.73 4.36
CA LYS A 311 -0.71 27.97 4.73
C LYS A 311 -1.09 27.38 6.08
N LEU A 312 -0.59 26.18 6.41
CA LEU A 312 -0.94 25.49 7.65
C LEU A 312 -0.14 25.99 8.86
N ARG A 313 1.06 26.52 8.68
CA ARG A 313 1.93 27.01 9.77
C ARG A 313 1.25 27.96 10.77
N PRO A 314 0.53 29.03 10.36
CA PRO A 314 -0.14 29.90 11.32
C PRO A 314 -1.24 29.18 12.11
N ILE A 315 -1.98 28.27 11.45
CA ILE A 315 -3.06 27.49 12.07
C ILE A 315 -2.47 26.49 13.06
N SER A 316 -1.49 25.70 12.66
CA SER A 316 -0.84 24.70 13.50
C SER A 316 -0.14 25.34 14.70
N THR A 317 0.52 26.48 14.51
CA THR A 317 1.14 27.26 15.60
C THR A 317 0.09 27.77 16.60
N LYS A 318 -1.03 28.30 16.10
CA LYS A 318 -2.13 28.75 16.96
C LYS A 318 -2.73 27.58 17.74
N VAL A 319 -2.97 26.44 17.10
CA VAL A 319 -3.52 25.24 17.74
C VAL A 319 -2.57 24.70 18.81
N ALA A 320 -1.28 24.54 18.46
CA ALA A 320 -0.26 24.09 19.39
C ALA A 320 -0.19 25.01 20.62
N ARG A 321 -0.10 26.33 20.42
CA ARG A 321 0.06 27.29 21.52
C ARG A 321 -1.20 27.46 22.37
N LYS A 322 -2.37 27.60 21.75
CA LYS A 322 -3.62 27.95 22.46
C LYS A 322 -4.38 26.73 22.97
N HIS A 323 -4.21 25.56 22.35
CA HIS A 323 -5.04 24.39 22.65
C HIS A 323 -4.24 23.21 23.19
N LEU A 324 -3.02 22.95 22.70
CA LEU A 324 -2.26 21.76 23.10
C LEU A 324 -1.33 22.02 24.29
N LEU A 325 -0.54 23.10 24.27
CA LEU A 325 0.38 23.44 25.37
C LEU A 325 -0.29 23.52 26.75
N PRO A 326 -1.49 24.10 26.93
CA PRO A 326 -2.15 24.11 28.23
C PRO A 326 -2.46 22.70 28.78
N ILE A 327 -2.78 21.75 27.89
CA ILE A 327 -3.06 20.35 28.26
C ILE A 327 -1.77 19.68 28.74
N ILE A 328 -0.64 19.92 28.06
CA ILE A 328 0.68 19.42 28.47
C ILE A 328 1.01 19.94 29.86
N LYS A 329 0.97 21.26 30.07
CA LYS A 329 1.28 21.86 31.38
C LYS A 329 0.47 21.25 32.51
N ASN A 330 -0.82 21.01 32.28
CA ASN A 330 -1.70 20.34 33.23
C ASN A 330 -1.35 18.86 33.45
N SER A 331 -1.02 18.11 32.39
CA SER A 331 -0.65 16.70 32.47
C SER A 331 0.62 16.48 33.30
N TYR A 332 1.65 17.31 33.07
CA TYR A 332 2.89 17.23 33.83
C TYR A 332 2.73 17.75 35.25
N GLY A 333 1.89 18.77 35.49
CA GLY A 333 1.65 19.30 36.83
C GLY A 333 0.86 18.36 37.76
N LYS A 334 0.05 17.44 37.22
CA LYS A 334 -0.75 16.47 37.99
C LYS A 334 -0.01 15.17 38.33
N THR A 335 1.10 14.89 37.65
CA THR A 335 1.80 13.61 37.78
C THR A 335 2.95 13.79 38.77
N LYS A 336 2.94 13.07 39.90
CA LYS A 336 4.16 12.91 40.71
C LYS A 336 5.17 12.16 39.85
N MET A 337 6.14 12.86 39.28
CA MET A 337 7.12 12.25 38.38
C MET A 337 7.83 11.10 39.09
N HIS A 338 7.55 9.86 38.67
CA HIS A 338 8.30 8.70 39.13
C HIS A 338 9.71 8.78 38.56
N ASN A 339 10.68 9.30 39.34
CA ASN A 339 12.16 9.15 39.31
C ASN A 339 12.89 8.76 38.00
N LEU A 340 12.31 9.00 36.82
CA LEU A 340 12.96 8.95 35.54
C LEU A 340 13.44 10.39 35.30
N GLN A 341 14.76 10.57 35.32
CA GLN A 341 15.41 11.83 34.98
C GLN A 341 15.03 12.23 33.55
N THR A 342 13.93 12.95 33.42
CA THR A 342 13.54 13.57 32.16
C THR A 342 13.25 15.01 32.47
N ASN A 343 14.19 15.88 32.10
CA ASN A 343 14.10 17.32 32.17
C ASN A 343 13.05 17.80 31.15
N CYS A 344 11.78 17.43 31.36
CA CYS A 344 10.71 17.69 30.42
C CYS A 344 10.29 19.15 30.50
N ASN A 345 10.77 19.95 29.55
CA ASN A 345 10.36 21.34 29.42
C ASN A 345 8.86 21.41 29.09
N THR A 346 8.05 21.86 30.05
CA THR A 346 6.58 21.98 29.92
C THR A 346 6.13 23.06 28.94
N ASN A 347 7.06 23.82 28.36
CA ASN A 347 6.81 24.75 27.27
C ASN A 347 7.01 24.13 25.88
N LEU A 348 7.40 22.85 25.80
CA LEU A 348 7.57 22.12 24.55
C LEU A 348 6.48 21.05 24.39
N ILE A 349 6.18 20.71 23.15
CA ILE A 349 5.35 19.57 22.78
C ILE A 349 6.29 18.47 22.33
N TRP A 350 6.45 17.42 23.13
CA TRP A 350 7.21 16.23 22.71
C TRP A 350 6.38 15.41 21.71
N PRO A 351 7.01 14.73 20.74
CA PRO A 351 6.30 13.83 19.82
C PRO A 351 5.43 12.78 20.53
N SER A 352 5.90 12.27 21.68
CA SER A 352 5.18 11.32 22.53
C SER A 352 3.93 11.90 23.19
N ASP A 353 3.84 13.23 23.36
CA ASP A 353 2.69 13.90 23.97
C ASP A 353 1.61 14.24 22.94
N LEU A 354 1.97 14.33 21.65
CA LEU A 354 1.08 14.85 20.61
C LEU A 354 -0.23 14.04 20.47
N PRO A 355 -0.21 12.70 20.38
CA PRO A 355 -1.46 11.92 20.26
C PRO A 355 -2.37 12.11 21.49
N TYR A 356 -1.79 12.07 22.69
CA TYR A 356 -2.52 12.29 23.95
C TYR A 356 -3.24 13.63 23.97
N VAL A 357 -2.53 14.74 23.72
CA VAL A 357 -3.13 16.07 23.85
C VAL A 357 -4.15 16.37 22.76
N VAL A 358 -3.96 15.83 21.56
CA VAL A 358 -4.96 15.88 20.49
C VAL A 358 -6.20 15.09 20.90
N GLY A 359 -6.03 13.90 21.47
CA GLY A 359 -7.12 13.07 21.99
C GLY A 359 -7.93 13.77 23.09
N VAL A 360 -7.25 14.30 24.12
CA VAL A 360 -7.89 15.06 25.20
C VAL A 360 -8.65 16.29 24.66
N LYS A 361 -8.05 17.03 23.71
CA LYS A 361 -8.72 18.19 23.12
C LYS A 361 -9.96 17.78 22.32
N ARG A 362 -9.87 16.71 21.53
CA ARG A 362 -11.00 16.18 20.76
C ARG A 362 -12.13 15.75 21.70
N GLN A 363 -11.81 15.02 22.77
CA GLN A 363 -12.80 14.60 23.77
C GLN A 363 -13.50 15.80 24.42
N ALA A 364 -12.74 16.82 24.82
CA ALA A 364 -13.31 18.04 25.39
C ALA A 364 -14.29 18.74 24.44
N LEU A 365 -13.97 18.81 23.14
CA LEU A 365 -14.87 19.39 22.14
C LEU A 365 -16.15 18.55 21.96
N CYS A 366 -16.05 17.23 21.90
CA CYS A 366 -17.21 16.34 21.80
C CYS A 366 -18.12 16.41 23.03
N SER A 367 -17.55 16.51 24.23
CA SER A 367 -18.33 16.65 25.48
C SER A 367 -19.13 17.96 25.55
N HIS A 368 -18.67 19.02 24.89
CA HIS A 368 -19.41 20.29 24.80
C HIS A 368 -20.57 20.26 23.81
N VAL A 369 -20.57 19.35 22.83
CA VAL A 369 -21.63 19.23 21.82
C VAL A 369 -22.80 18.38 22.33
N ILE A 370 -22.54 17.42 23.22
CA ILE A 370 -23.56 16.46 23.68
C ILE A 370 -24.35 16.97 24.91
N PHE A 371 -23.80 17.90 25.68
CA PHE A 371 -24.52 18.51 26.82
C PHE A 371 -24.38 20.04 26.82
N PRO A 372 -25.27 20.79 26.14
CA PRO A 372 -25.47 22.18 26.50
C PRO A 372 -26.02 22.18 27.93
N ARG A 373 -25.23 22.67 28.90
CA ARG A 373 -25.69 22.91 30.27
C ARG A 373 -26.87 23.90 30.22
N LYS A 374 -28.10 23.39 30.14
CA LYS A 374 -29.28 24.15 30.55
C LYS A 374 -29.23 24.28 32.06
N THR A 375 -28.69 25.40 32.54
CA THR A 375 -28.91 25.86 33.92
C THR A 375 -30.40 26.16 34.06
N TYR A 376 -31.18 25.19 34.52
CA TYR A 376 -32.47 25.50 35.12
C TYR A 376 -32.19 26.06 36.51
N ARG A 377 -32.38 27.38 36.66
CA ARG A 377 -32.58 27.99 37.98
C ARG A 377 -33.98 27.56 38.43
N TYR A 378 -34.04 26.81 39.53
CA TYR A 378 -35.26 26.65 40.31
C TYR A 378 -35.45 27.86 41.21
#